data_AF-A0A382Q4V1-F1
#
_entry.id   AF-A0A382Q4V1-F1
#
_cell.length_a   1.000
_cell.length_b   1.000
_cell.length_c   1.000
_cell.angle_alpha   90.00
_cell.angle_beta   90.00
_cell.angle_gamma   90.00
#
_symmetry.space_group_name_H-M   'P 1'
#
loop_
_entity.id
_entity.type
_entity.pdbx_description
1 polymer ?
#
loop_
_entity_poly.entity_id
_entity_poly.type
_entity_poly.pdbx_seq_one_letter_code
_entity_poly.pdbx_strand_id
1 'polypeptide(L)' 'DQTGEPLLLRDDDKEETVRERLRVYSDQTAPLVDFYNQLANENNDTCYAVVAGTGPTEEIRDRIFAVIDAV' A
#
# COMPACT_ATOMS: atom_id res chain seq x y z
N ASP A 1 14.85 10.20 16.79
CA ASP A 1 14.39 11.50 17.28
C ASP A 1 15.51 12.52 17.04
N GLN A 2 15.17 13.67 16.47
CA GLN A 2 16.14 14.70 16.08
C GLN A 2 16.26 15.81 17.14
N THR A 3 15.23 16.02 17.97
CA THR A 3 15.15 17.12 18.94
C THR A 3 15.28 16.65 20.39
N GLY A 4 15.01 15.38 20.68
CA GLY A 4 15.06 14.83 22.04
C GLY A 4 13.77 15.06 22.83
N GLU A 5 12.73 15.57 22.20
CA GLU A 5 11.43 15.81 22.82
C GLU A 5 10.67 14.49 23.07
N PRO A 6 9.80 14.43 24.07
CA PRO A 6 9.01 13.22 24.33
C PRO A 6 8.21 12.79 23.11
N LEU A 7 8.39 11.53 22.69
CA LEU A 7 7.58 10.93 21.65
C LEU A 7 6.17 10.64 22.19
N LEU A 8 5.18 10.87 21.33
CA LEU A 8 3.78 10.58 21.61
C LEU A 8 3.22 9.60 20.59
N LEU A 9 2.34 8.73 21.05
CA LEU A 9 1.54 7.86 20.18
C LEU A 9 0.30 8.64 19.75
N ARG A 10 0.04 8.70 18.45
CA ARG A 10 -1.21 9.29 17.96
C ARG A 10 -2.40 8.43 18.39
N ASP A 11 -3.56 9.07 18.58
CA ASP A 11 -4.76 8.35 18.98
C ASP A 11 -5.18 7.25 17.99
N ASP A 12 -4.91 7.43 16.69
CA ASP A 12 -5.25 6.45 15.65
C ASP A 12 -4.24 5.31 15.48
N ASP A 13 -3.10 5.38 16.15
CA ASP A 13 -2.08 4.33 16.20
C ASP A 13 -2.31 3.35 17.38
N LYS A 14 -3.39 3.52 18.14
CA LYS A 14 -3.82 2.55 19.17
C LYS A 14 -4.23 1.23 18.51
N GLU A 15 -3.89 0.11 19.14
CA GLU A 15 -4.11 -1.24 18.60
C GLU A 15 -5.56 -1.47 18.13
N GLU A 16 -6.54 -1.07 18.94
CA GLU A 16 -7.97 -1.18 18.60
C GLU A 16 -8.31 -0.45 17.29
N THR A 17 -7.83 0.79 17.15
CA THR A 17 -8.05 1.60 15.95
C THR A 17 -7.33 1.01 14.74
N VAL A 18 -6.11 0.51 14.91
CA VAL A 18 -5.35 -0.15 13.84
C VAL A 18 -6.06 -1.41 13.36
N ARG A 19 -6.54 -2.26 14.28
CA ARG A 19 -7.29 -3.47 13.94
C ARG A 19 -8.57 -3.15 13.17
N GLU A 20 -9.32 -2.14 13.62
CA GLU A 20 -10.55 -1.74 12.93
C GLU A 20 -10.25 -1.20 11.52
N ARG A 21 -9.20 -0.38 11.35
CA ARG A 21 -8.77 0.11 10.02
C ARG A 21 -8.36 -1.03 9.09
N LEU A 22 -7.65 -2.04 9.60
CA LEU A 22 -7.28 -3.22 8.81
C LEU A 22 -8.51 -4.06 8.40
N ARG A 23 -9.50 -4.20 9.29
CA ARG A 23 -10.78 -4.85 8.97
C ARG A 23 -11.52 -4.12 7.85
N VAL A 24 -11.70 -2.81 8.00
CA VAL A 24 -12.38 -1.98 6.98
C VAL A 24 -11.64 -2.04 5.63
N TYR A 25 -10.31 -1.97 5.63
CA TYR A 25 -9.52 -2.14 4.40
C TYR A 25 -9.79 -3.50 3.75
N SER A 26 -9.78 -4.60 4.52
CA SER A 26 -10.04 -5.94 3.99
C SER A 26 -11.46 -6.06 3.43
N ASP A 27 -12.45 -5.48 4.09
CA ASP A 27 -13.86 -5.62 3.72
C ASP A 27 -14.25 -4.73 2.53
N GLN A 28 -13.65 -3.54 2.40
CA GLN A 28 -14.11 -2.51 1.45
C GLN A 28 -13.09 -2.11 0.39
N THR A 29 -11.80 -2.12 0.72
CA THR A 29 -10.75 -1.64 -0.18
C THR A 29 -10.04 -2.76 -0.93
N ALA A 30 -9.77 -3.89 -0.27
CA ALA A 30 -9.11 -5.04 -0.88
C ALA A 30 -9.84 -5.57 -2.15
N PRO A 31 -11.19 -5.60 -2.23
CA PRO A 31 -11.88 -6.01 -3.45
C PRO A 31 -11.57 -5.17 -4.70
N LEU A 32 -11.14 -3.91 -4.53
CA LEU A 32 -10.74 -3.06 -5.66
C LEU A 32 -9.47 -3.58 -6.36
N VAL A 33 -8.62 -4.31 -5.64
CA VAL A 33 -7.41 -4.93 -6.21
C VAL A 33 -7.80 -5.93 -7.30
N ASP A 34 -8.78 -6.80 -7.00
CA ASP A 34 -9.28 -7.80 -7.95
C ASP A 34 -9.96 -7.14 -9.15
N PHE A 35 -10.75 -6.08 -8.91
CA PHE A 35 -11.40 -5.33 -9.97
C PHE A 35 -10.41 -4.77 -11.00
N TYR A 36 -9.36 -4.05 -10.55
CA TYR A 36 -8.37 -3.47 -11.47
C TYR A 36 -7.48 -4.52 -12.13
N ASN A 37 -7.17 -5.62 -11.43
CA ASN A 37 -6.48 -6.75 -12.05
C ASN A 37 -7.31 -7.36 -13.19
N GLN A 38 -8.60 -7.59 -12.98
CA GLN A 38 -9.50 -8.08 -14.03
C GLN A 38 -9.58 -7.09 -15.20
N LEU A 39 -9.76 -5.80 -14.92
CA LEU A 39 -9.86 -4.76 -15.94
C LEU A 39 -8.61 -4.69 -16.83
N ALA A 40 -7.41 -4.83 -16.26
CA ALA A 40 -6.15 -4.87 -17.00
C ALA A 40 -5.97 -6.14 -17.86
N ASN A 41 -6.68 -7.22 -17.53
CA ASN A 41 -6.72 -8.43 -18.37
C ASN A 41 -7.78 -8.33 -19.48
N GLU A 42 -8.79 -7.46 -19.32
CA GLU A 42 -9.87 -7.27 -20.28
C GLU A 42 -9.54 -6.23 -21.37
N ASN A 43 -8.78 -5.18 -21.03
CA ASN A 43 -8.39 -4.14 -21.97
C ASN A 43 -6.91 -3.76 -21.84
N ASN A 44 -6.35 -3.23 -22.93
CA ASN A 44 -4.97 -2.76 -22.98
C ASN A 44 -4.81 -1.30 -22.49
N ASP A 45 -5.89 -0.65 -22.05
CA ASP A 45 -5.86 0.74 -21.59
C ASP A 45 -5.52 0.86 -20.10
N THR A 46 -5.59 -0.25 -19.36
CA THR A 46 -5.32 -0.31 -17.93
C THR A 46 -4.05 -1.11 -17.67
N CYS A 47 -3.03 -0.48 -17.08
CA CYS A 47 -1.86 -1.19 -16.57
C CYS A 47 -2.05 -1.51 -15.08
N TYR A 48 -1.93 -2.79 -14.72
CA TYR A 48 -1.95 -3.26 -13.35
C TYR A 48 -0.61 -3.92 -12.99
N ALA A 49 -0.05 -3.57 -11.84
CA ALA A 49 1.18 -4.16 -11.35
C ALA A 49 1.17 -4.29 -9.82
N VAL A 50 1.80 -5.36 -9.33
CA VAL A 50 1.93 -5.66 -7.90
C VAL A 50 3.39 -5.49 -7.50
N VAL A 51 3.63 -4.72 -6.44
CA VAL A 51 4.96 -4.52 -5.87
C VAL A 51 4.98 -5.00 -4.42
N ALA A 52 5.98 -5.80 -4.06
CA ALA A 52 6.19 -6.21 -2.67
C ALA A 52 6.56 -5.00 -1.80
N GLY A 53 5.67 -4.62 -0.89
CA GLY A 53 5.83 -3.48 0.03
C GLY A 53 6.66 -3.76 1.28
N THR A 54 7.43 -4.85 1.31
CA THR A 54 8.29 -5.24 2.43
C THR A 54 9.76 -5.07 2.08
N GLY A 55 10.55 -4.61 3.05
CA GLY A 55 12.00 -4.37 2.92
C GLY A 55 12.39 -2.91 3.12
N PRO A 56 13.65 -2.55 2.83
CA PRO A 56 14.11 -1.17 2.86
C PRO A 56 13.36 -0.28 1.87
N THR A 57 13.13 0.98 2.25
CA THR A 57 12.42 1.97 1.42
C THR A 57 13.04 2.13 0.04
N GLU A 58 14.37 2.10 -0.06
CA GLU A 58 15.11 2.23 -1.32
C GLU A 58 14.81 1.08 -2.27
N GLU A 59 14.73 -0.16 -1.77
CA GLU A 59 14.36 -1.31 -2.59
C GLU A 59 12.91 -1.24 -3.07
N ILE A 60 11.98 -0.81 -2.20
CA ILE A 60 10.58 -0.67 -2.58
C ILE A 60 10.44 0.39 -3.69
N ARG A 61 11.13 1.53 -3.53
CA ARG A 61 11.20 2.60 -4.55
C ARG A 61 11.70 2.06 -5.88
N ASP A 62 12.80 1.32 -5.87
CA ASP A 62 13.42 0.82 -7.11
C ASP A 62 12.52 -0.22 -7.81
N ARG A 63 11.80 -1.05 -7.05
CA ARG A 63 10.78 -1.97 -7.60
C ARG A 63 9.62 -1.21 -8.27
N ILE A 64 9.18 -0.10 -7.69
CA ILE A 64 8.12 0.74 -8.28
C ILE A 64 8.59 1.36 -9.59
N PHE A 65 9.79 1.94 -9.63
CA PHE A 65 10.33 2.51 -10.87
C PHE A 65 10.51 1.46 -11.97
N ALA A 66 11.03 0.28 -11.63
CA ALA A 66 11.18 -0.81 -12.59
C ALA A 66 9.86 -1.23 -13.23
N VAL A 67 8.75 -1.16 -12.49
CA VAL A 67 7.40 -1.40 -13.03
C VAL A 67 6.99 -0.27 -13.97
N ILE A 68 7.11 1.00 -13.55
CA ILE A 68 6.67 2.15 -14.34
C ILE A 68 7.45 2.26 -15.65
N ASP A 69 8.77 2.03 -15.62
CA ASP A 69 9.63 2.13 -16.80
C ASP A 69 9.41 0.99 -17.82
N ALA A 70 8.71 -0.08 -17.41
CA ALA A 70 8.39 -1.23 -18.26
C ALA A 70 7.02 -1.12 -18.95
N VAL A 71 6.20 -0.11 -18.59
CA VAL A 71 4.90 0.21 -19.22
C VAL A 71 5.10 1.11 -20.42
#